data_AF-A0A540LRU9-F1
#
_entry.id   AF-A0A540LRU9-F1
#
_cell.length_a   1.000
_cell.length_b   1.000
_cell.length_c   1.000
_cell.angle_alpha   90.00
_cell.angle_beta   90.00
_cell.angle_gamma   90.00
#
_symmetry.space_group_name_H-M   'P 1'
#
loop_
_entity.id
_entity.type
_entity.pdbx_description
1 polymer ?
#
loop_
_entity_poly.entity_id
_entity_poly.type
_entity_poly.pdbx_seq_one_letter_code
_entity_poly.pdbx_strand_id
1 'polypeptide(L)'
;MVEEVVMPANLIPLDIVDFDVILGTDWLHYNRANMDCYGKSVTFHCLGLSEVTFVSEQSGVRHAVISVVRAKRLLSKGCQGYLAHMVLQDRTPSIVDDVRVVDIFLMCFQSDLPGLPPDRDVVFTIELSPSTDFML
;
A
#
# COMPACT_ATOMS: atom_id res chain seq x y z
N MET A 1 7.84 -12.24 -32.52
CA MET A 1 6.41 -12.40 -32.17
C MET A 1 6.38 -12.45 -30.66
N VAL A 2 5.90 -11.39 -30.01
CA VAL A 2 5.76 -11.37 -28.55
C VAL A 2 4.47 -12.12 -28.26
N GLU A 3 4.54 -13.23 -27.51
CA GLU A 3 3.34 -13.94 -27.09
C GLU A 3 2.51 -12.98 -26.23
N GLU A 4 1.29 -12.69 -26.69
CA GLU A 4 0.38 -11.80 -25.99
C GLU A 4 -0.19 -12.57 -24.79
N VAL A 5 0.38 -12.32 -23.60
CA VAL A 5 -0.04 -12.97 -22.36
C VAL A 5 -1.31 -12.29 -21.86
N VAL A 6 -2.43 -13.02 -21.88
CA VAL A 6 -3.71 -12.54 -21.37
C VAL A 6 -3.83 -12.82 -19.88
N MET A 7 -3.99 -11.78 -19.08
CA MET A 7 -4.23 -11.88 -17.63
C MET A 7 -5.61 -11.33 -17.28
N PRO A 8 -6.60 -12.18 -16.95
CA PRO A 8 -7.95 -11.72 -16.64
C PRO A 8 -8.01 -10.96 -15.31
N ALA A 9 -8.79 -9.88 -15.26
CA ALA A 9 -9.05 -9.09 -14.06
C ALA A 9 -10.52 -8.66 -14.01
N ASN A 10 -11.10 -8.67 -12.81
CA ASN A 10 -12.42 -8.07 -12.56
C ASN A 10 -12.21 -6.60 -12.19
N LEU A 11 -12.62 -5.68 -13.06
CA LEU A 11 -12.37 -4.25 -12.89
C LEU A 11 -13.66 -3.51 -12.51
N ILE A 12 -13.52 -2.49 -11.66
CA ILE A 12 -14.59 -1.55 -11.32
C ILE A 12 -14.29 -0.24 -12.06
N PRO A 13 -15.22 0.29 -12.88
CA PRO A 13 -15.01 1.55 -13.56
C PRO A 13 -15.01 2.70 -12.56
N LEU A 14 -13.97 3.51 -12.60
CA LEU A 14 -13.78 4.69 -11.76
C LEU A 14 -13.42 5.86 -12.67
N ASP A 15 -13.98 7.03 -12.41
CA ASP A 15 -13.67 8.27 -13.14
C ASP A 15 -12.37 8.87 -12.58
N ILE A 16 -11.24 8.23 -12.91
CA ILE A 16 -9.90 8.62 -12.46
C ILE A 16 -9.18 9.30 -13.60
N VAL A 17 -8.64 10.48 -13.34
CA VAL A 17 -7.74 11.20 -14.24
C VAL A 17 -6.32 10.69 -13.98
N ASP A 18 -5.54 10.49 -15.05
CA ASP A 18 -4.11 10.08 -15.05
C ASP A 18 -3.79 8.59 -14.93
N PHE A 19 -4.75 7.69 -14.73
CA PHE A 19 -4.50 6.25 -14.65
C PHE A 19 -5.49 5.42 -15.47
N ASP A 20 -4.98 4.46 -16.24
CA ASP A 20 -5.82 3.54 -17.03
C ASP A 20 -6.42 2.43 -16.14
N VAL A 21 -5.60 1.80 -15.29
CA VAL A 21 -5.99 0.68 -14.44
C VAL A 21 -5.21 0.72 -13.12
N ILE A 22 -5.90 0.43 -12.02
CA ILE A 22 -5.30 0.19 -10.70
C ILE A 22 -5.59 -1.25 -10.30
N LEU A 23 -4.53 -2.03 -10.05
CA LEU A 23 -4.65 -3.44 -9.68
C LEU A 23 -4.54 -3.59 -8.16
N GLY A 24 -5.53 -4.25 -7.57
CA GLY A 24 -5.60 -4.52 -6.14
C GLY A 24 -4.58 -5.58 -5.67
N THR A 25 -4.36 -5.62 -4.36
CA THR A 25 -3.46 -6.59 -3.73
C THR A 25 -3.93 -8.03 -3.85
N ASP A 26 -5.25 -8.23 -3.93
CA ASP A 26 -5.90 -9.51 -4.21
C ASP A 26 -5.50 -10.06 -5.59
N TRP A 27 -5.59 -9.24 -6.62
CA TRP A 27 -5.21 -9.60 -7.97
C TRP A 27 -3.70 -9.83 -8.10
N LEU A 28 -2.90 -8.96 -7.47
CA LEU A 28 -1.43 -9.14 -7.41
C LEU A 28 -1.06 -10.45 -6.71
N HIS A 29 -1.71 -10.77 -5.59
CA HIS A 29 -1.47 -12.01 -4.86
C HIS A 29 -1.86 -13.25 -5.68
N TYR A 30 -3.04 -13.23 -6.32
CA TYR A 30 -3.51 -14.31 -7.17
C TYR A 30 -2.51 -14.63 -8.30
N ASN A 31 -1.93 -13.60 -8.89
CA ASN A 31 -0.94 -13.72 -9.96
C ASN A 31 0.51 -13.84 -9.46
N ARG A 32 0.70 -14.08 -8.16
CA ARG A 32 2.01 -14.27 -7.50
C ARG A 32 3.00 -13.15 -7.86
N ALA A 33 2.52 -11.92 -7.81
CA ALA A 33 3.32 -10.74 -8.12
C ALA A 33 4.49 -10.62 -7.15
N ASN A 34 5.68 -10.43 -7.70
CA ASN A 34 6.88 -10.04 -6.99
C ASN A 34 7.24 -8.60 -7.39
N MET A 35 7.39 -7.72 -6.40
CA MET A 35 7.66 -6.30 -6.63
C MET A 35 9.10 -5.98 -6.25
N ASP A 36 9.92 -5.63 -7.25
CA ASP A 36 11.23 -5.05 -7.03
C ASP A 36 11.11 -3.53 -7.05
N CYS A 37 10.98 -2.94 -5.87
CA CYS A 37 10.89 -1.49 -5.71
C CYS A 37 12.17 -0.75 -6.13
N TYR A 38 13.32 -1.39 -6.03
CA TYR A 38 14.60 -0.77 -6.39
C TYR A 38 14.78 -0.78 -7.91
N GLY A 39 14.57 -1.93 -8.54
CA GLY A 39 14.55 -2.11 -10.00
C GLY A 39 13.33 -1.48 -10.68
N LYS A 40 12.31 -1.08 -9.91
CA LYS A 40 11.02 -0.55 -10.37
C LYS A 40 10.34 -1.49 -11.36
N SER A 41 10.28 -2.76 -11.00
CA SER A 41 9.66 -3.80 -11.79
C SER A 41 8.69 -4.63 -10.97
N VAL A 42 7.73 -5.22 -11.67
CA VAL A 42 6.79 -6.19 -11.13
C VAL A 42 6.82 -7.42 -12.01
N THR A 43 7.08 -8.56 -11.40
CA THR A 43 7.17 -9.85 -12.05
C THR A 43 6.00 -10.72 -11.63
N PHE A 44 5.31 -11.32 -12.58
CA PHE A 44 4.19 -12.22 -12.35
C PHE A 44 4.57 -13.66 -12.65
N HIS A 45 4.33 -14.54 -11.68
CA HIS A 45 4.57 -15.98 -11.81
C HIS A 45 3.24 -16.71 -11.97
N CYS A 46 2.61 -16.52 -13.12
CA CYS A 46 1.31 -17.11 -13.44
C CYS A 46 1.42 -18.62 -13.67
N LEU A 47 0.51 -19.40 -13.08
CA LEU A 47 0.50 -20.85 -13.23
C LEU A 47 0.22 -21.23 -14.70
N GLY A 48 1.18 -21.87 -15.38
CA GLY A 48 1.04 -22.33 -16.75
C GLY A 48 1.33 -21.29 -17.84
N LEU A 49 1.79 -20.10 -17.46
CA LEU A 49 2.26 -19.06 -18.37
C LEU A 49 3.75 -18.79 -18.14
N SER A 50 4.44 -18.31 -19.18
CA SER A 50 5.79 -17.77 -19.03
C SER A 50 5.79 -16.59 -18.06
N GLU A 51 6.89 -16.44 -17.33
CA GLU A 51 7.11 -15.32 -16.42
C GLU A 51 6.98 -13.98 -17.16
N VAL A 52 6.14 -13.09 -16.64
CA VAL A 52 5.92 -11.76 -17.24
C VAL A 52 6.47 -10.71 -16.30
N THR A 53 7.43 -9.92 -16.78
CA THR A 53 8.01 -8.81 -16.03
C THR A 53 7.63 -7.49 -16.69
N PHE A 54 6.93 -6.65 -15.93
CA PHE A 54 6.67 -5.27 -16.26
C PHE A 54 7.73 -4.41 -15.60
N VAL A 55 8.42 -3.58 -16.38
CA VAL A 55 9.40 -2.62 -15.87
C VAL A 55 8.82 -1.24 -16.08
N SER A 56 8.90 -0.38 -15.08
CA SER A 56 8.44 1.00 -15.23
C SER A 56 9.23 1.67 -16.36
N GLU A 57 8.54 2.23 -17.35
CA GLU A 57 9.18 3.13 -18.29
C GLU A 57 9.70 4.35 -17.52
N GLN A 58 10.97 4.73 -17.73
CA GLN A 58 11.52 5.97 -17.17
C GLN A 58 10.93 7.18 -17.90
N SER A 59 9.61 7.31 -17.91
CA SER A 59 8.98 8.59 -18.19
C SER A 59 9.45 9.57 -17.11
N GLY A 60 10.05 10.68 -17.52
CA GLY A 60 10.58 11.70 -16.61
C GLY A 60 9.53 12.33 -15.68
N VAL A 61 8.25 11.97 -15.84
CA VAL A 61 7.14 12.40 -15.00
C VAL A 61 7.12 11.58 -13.71
N ARG A 62 7.78 12.10 -12.69
CA ARG A 62 7.68 11.59 -11.32
C ARG A 62 6.36 12.10 -10.72
N HIS A 63 5.35 11.25 -10.55
CA HIS A 63 4.28 11.57 -9.61
C HIS A 63 4.91 11.73 -8.23
N ALA A 64 4.93 12.95 -7.71
CA ALA A 64 5.68 13.29 -6.50
C ALA A 64 4.95 12.77 -5.26
N VAL A 65 5.08 11.47 -4.99
CA VAL A 65 4.70 10.89 -3.71
C VAL A 65 5.71 11.37 -2.67
N ILE A 66 5.20 12.00 -1.62
CA ILE A 66 6.01 12.49 -0.50
C ILE A 66 5.67 11.71 0.76
N SER A 67 6.65 11.49 1.62
CA SER A 67 6.41 10.88 2.93
C SER A 67 5.56 11.79 3.82
N VAL A 68 4.88 11.20 4.80
CA VAL A 68 4.10 11.93 5.82
C VAL A 68 4.95 12.98 6.54
N VAL A 69 6.21 12.67 6.86
CA VAL A 69 7.14 13.61 7.50
C VAL A 69 7.38 14.84 6.61
N ARG A 70 7.58 14.61 5.30
CA ARG A 70 7.78 15.69 4.34
C ARG A 70 6.50 16.50 4.12
N ALA A 71 5.35 15.85 4.08
CA ALA A 71 4.04 16.50 4.00
C ALA A 71 3.82 17.42 5.22
N LYS A 72 4.04 16.93 6.44
CA LYS A 72 3.94 17.73 7.68
C LYS A 72 4.85 18.97 7.65
N ARG A 73 6.10 18.82 7.21
CA ARG A 73 7.06 19.94 7.07
C ARG A 73 6.61 20.97 6.04
N LEU A 74 5.93 20.56 4.97
CA LEU A 74 5.42 21.50 3.96
C LEU A 74 4.21 22.26 4.50
N LEU A 75 3.30 21.58 5.19
CA LEU A 75 2.17 22.22 5.88
C LEU A 75 2.66 23.24 6.92
N SER A 76 3.69 22.91 7.71
CA SER A 76 4.26 23.84 8.70
C SER A 76 4.95 25.06 8.08
N LYS A 77 5.31 24.99 6.78
CA LYS A 77 5.84 26.11 6.00
C LYS A 77 4.75 26.96 5.33
N GLY A 78 3.48 26.66 5.61
CA GLY A 78 2.33 27.40 5.07
C GLY A 78 1.81 26.87 3.73
N CYS A 79 2.28 25.70 3.26
CA CYS A 79 1.66 25.07 2.10
C CYS A 79 0.24 24.61 2.42
N GLN A 80 -0.68 24.77 1.48
CA GLN A 80 -2.04 24.23 1.59
C GLN A 80 -2.04 22.73 1.30
N GLY A 81 -2.79 21.96 2.11
CA GLY A 81 -3.03 20.54 1.90
C GLY A 81 -4.52 20.27 1.86
N TYR A 82 -4.93 19.34 1.00
CA TYR A 82 -6.31 18.90 0.85
C TYR A 82 -6.39 17.41 1.18
N LEU A 83 -7.40 17.03 1.96
CA LEU A 83 -7.71 15.64 2.25
C LEU A 83 -8.87 15.22 1.35
N ALA A 84 -8.63 14.27 0.44
CA ALA A 84 -9.68 13.60 -0.29
C ALA A 84 -10.11 12.36 0.49
N HIS A 85 -11.42 12.23 0.75
CA HIS A 85 -12.02 11.07 1.38
C HIS A 85 -13.11 10.53 0.46
N MET A 86 -13.05 9.24 0.13
CA MET A 86 -14.09 8.57 -0.65
C MET A 86 -15.04 7.86 0.31
N VAL A 87 -16.32 8.20 0.27
CA VAL A 87 -17.38 7.49 0.98
C VAL A 87 -18.08 6.58 -0.01
N LEU A 88 -17.94 5.26 0.14
CA LEU A 88 -18.79 4.33 -0.60
C LEU A 88 -20.20 4.39 0.03
N GLN A 89 -21.21 4.70 -0.78
CA GLN A 89 -22.59 4.73 -0.31
C GLN A 89 -23.20 3.35 -0.57
N ASP A 90 -23.32 2.55 0.48
CA ASP A 90 -23.91 1.21 0.41
C ASP A 90 -25.40 1.32 0.03
N ARG A 91 -25.72 0.92 -1.20
CA ARG A 91 -27.11 0.71 -1.62
C ARG A 91 -27.60 -0.63 -1.07
N THR A 92 -28.24 -0.61 0.10
CA THR A 92 -29.02 -1.69 0.74
C THR A 92 -28.30 -3.03 0.99
N PRO A 93 -28.57 -3.74 2.09
CA PRO A 93 -27.88 -4.99 2.41
C PRO A 93 -28.39 -6.13 1.51
N SER A 94 -27.69 -6.44 0.43
CA SER A 94 -27.71 -7.81 -0.09
C SER A 94 -27.06 -8.70 0.95
N ILE A 95 -27.81 -9.68 1.46
CA ILE A 95 -27.42 -10.65 2.50
C ILE A 95 -25.93 -11.01 2.38
N VAL A 96 -25.14 -10.51 3.33
CA VAL A 96 -23.68 -10.66 3.39
C VAL A 96 -23.37 -11.92 4.21
N ASP A 97 -23.72 -13.08 3.68
CA ASP A 97 -23.31 -14.37 4.30
C ASP A 97 -22.06 -14.98 3.64
N ASP A 98 -21.55 -14.40 2.53
CA ASP A 98 -20.45 -15.02 1.77
C ASP A 98 -19.22 -14.13 1.56
N VAL A 99 -19.11 -13.00 2.28
CA VAL A 99 -17.85 -12.25 2.30
C VAL A 99 -17.02 -12.74 3.47
N ARG A 100 -16.07 -13.64 3.20
CA ARG A 100 -15.00 -13.97 4.16
C ARG A 100 -14.08 -12.76 4.32
N VAL A 101 -14.48 -11.84 5.19
CA VAL A 101 -13.59 -10.80 5.69
C VAL A 101 -12.44 -11.53 6.40
N VAL A 102 -11.25 -11.46 5.81
CA VAL A 102 -10.02 -11.90 6.44
C VAL A 102 -9.71 -10.90 7.55
N ASP A 103 -10.26 -11.18 8.72
CA ASP A 103 -10.00 -10.47 9.96
C ASP A 103 -8.65 -10.93 10.54
N ILE A 104 -7.57 -10.25 10.14
CA ILE A 104 -6.25 -10.41 10.79
C ILE A 104 -5.87 -9.13 11.55
N PHE A 105 -6.74 -8.11 11.58
CA PHE A 105 -6.44 -6.84 12.25
C PHE A 105 -7.18 -6.65 13.58
N LEU A 106 -8.30 -7.34 13.81
CA LEU A 106 -9.02 -7.26 15.09
C LEU A 106 -8.38 -8.12 16.19
N MET A 107 -7.46 -9.03 15.86
CA MET A 107 -6.68 -9.79 16.85
C MET A 107 -5.51 -9.00 17.47
N CYS A 108 -5.07 -7.90 16.85
CA CYS A 108 -3.97 -7.09 17.40
C CYS A 108 -4.43 -6.04 18.42
N PHE A 109 -5.74 -5.76 18.49
CA PHE A 109 -6.30 -4.85 19.48
C PHE A 109 -7.50 -5.52 20.13
N GLN A 110 -7.21 -6.34 21.15
CA GLN A 110 -8.25 -6.71 22.12
C GLN A 110 -8.90 -5.43 22.64
N SER A 111 -10.23 -5.44 22.76
CA SER A 111 -11.09 -4.32 23.13
C SER A 111 -10.80 -3.71 24.51
N ASP A 112 -9.88 -4.30 25.26
CA ASP A 112 -9.26 -3.73 26.45
C ASP A 112 -7.81 -3.38 26.13
N LEU A 113 -7.57 -2.19 25.58
CA LEU A 113 -6.23 -1.60 25.64
C LEU A 113 -5.91 -1.46 27.13
N PRO A 114 -4.92 -2.19 27.69
CA PRO A 114 -4.45 -1.85 29.02
C PRO A 114 -3.91 -0.42 28.88
N GLY A 115 -4.23 0.44 29.85
CA GLY A 115 -3.79 1.84 29.83
C GLY A 115 -2.28 1.98 29.62
N LEU A 116 -1.82 3.24 29.51
CA LEU A 116 -0.40 3.61 29.38
C LEU A 116 0.52 2.59 30.06
N PRO A 117 1.54 2.05 29.34
CA PRO A 117 2.37 1.00 29.89
C PRO A 117 2.94 1.45 31.24
N PRO A 118 2.94 0.58 32.27
CA PRO A 118 3.45 0.93 33.59
C PRO A 118 4.90 1.39 33.49
N ASP A 119 5.30 2.27 34.42
CA ASP A 119 6.68 2.75 34.52
C ASP A 119 7.63 1.55 34.51
N ARG A 120 8.50 1.49 33.50
CA ARG A 120 9.41 0.36 33.31
C ARG A 120 10.70 0.66 34.05
N ASP A 121 10.98 -0.09 35.11
CA ASP A 121 12.26 -0.06 35.85
C ASP A 121 13.48 -0.54 35.04
N VAL A 122 13.28 -0.91 33.77
CA VAL A 122 14.35 -1.34 32.86
C VAL A 122 14.40 -0.40 31.66
N VAL A 123 15.42 0.45 31.66
CA VAL A 123 15.80 1.27 30.50
C VAL A 123 16.37 0.35 29.44
N PHE A 124 15.68 0.21 28.32
CA PHE A 124 16.25 -0.45 27.15
C PHE A 124 17.16 0.53 26.43
N THR A 125 18.46 0.35 26.56
CA THR A 125 19.46 1.06 25.77
C THR A 125 19.44 0.51 24.36
N ILE A 126 18.99 1.30 23.39
CA ILE A 126 19.18 0.99 21.97
C ILE A 126 20.57 1.49 21.62
N GLU A 127 21.55 0.59 21.56
CA GLU A 127 22.87 0.91 21.01
C GLU A 127 22.75 1.05 19.49
N LEU A 128 22.93 2.27 19.00
CA LEU A 128 23.03 2.57 17.58
C LEU A 128 24.50 2.46 17.17
N SER A 129 24.76 1.92 15.97
CA SER A 129 26.09 1.92 15.39
C SER A 129 26.60 3.36 15.18
N PRO A 130 27.93 3.62 15.22
CA PRO A 130 28.52 4.94 15.51
C PRO A 130 28.36 6.02 14.42
N SER A 131 27.37 5.92 13.54
CA SER A 131 27.21 6.83 12.40
C SER A 131 25.78 7.30 12.17
N THR A 132 24.91 7.20 13.19
CA THR A 132 23.54 7.75 13.11
C THR A 132 23.31 8.75 14.24
N ASP A 133 23.78 9.99 14.04
CA ASP A 133 23.42 11.11 14.91
C ASP A 133 21.95 11.51 14.65
N PHE A 134 21.09 11.30 15.65
CA PHE A 134 19.80 11.98 15.73
C PHE A 134 20.01 13.30 16.48
N MET A 135 20.11 14.41 15.76
CA MET A 135 19.89 15.75 16.33
C MET A 135 18.39 15.98 16.51
N LEU A 136 17.96 16.20 17.76
CA LEU A 136 16.71 16.87 18.11
C LEU A 136 16.82 18.38 17.89
#